data_AF-A0A916V9W7-F1
#
_entry.id   AF-A0A916V9W7-F1
#
_cell.length_a   1.000
_cell.length_b   1.000
_cell.length_c   1.000
_cell.angle_alpha   90.00
_cell.angle_beta   90.00
_cell.angle_gamma   90.00
#
_symmetry.space_group_name_H-M   'P 1'
#
loop_
_entity.id
_entity.type
_entity.pdbx_description
1 polymer ?
#
loop_
_entity_poly.entity_id
_entity_poly.type
_entity_poly.pdbx_seq_one_letter_code
_entity_poly.pdbx_strand_id
1 'polypeptide(L)'
;MIRTLLGALLGQYFMLKRIRFVSTGAYTQSLQGRTKFQSDLSYNFDREKEISDLCIEVVVTSGNVAKLRKYQLLEVPEVWFWEEGKISIFCLRSADYAQSSNSLWLPDLYIEHLEQCLLMDSQLDAMLALADKYK
;
A
#
# COMPACT_ATOMS: atom_id res chain seq x y z
N MET A 1 1.89 -4.84 14.84
CA MET A 1 0.43 -5.09 14.89
C MET A 1 -0.26 -4.48 13.67
N ILE A 2 -0.17 -3.17 13.48
CA ILE A 2 -0.89 -2.45 12.41
C ILE A 2 -0.55 -2.92 10.98
N ARG A 3 0.72 -3.21 10.66
CA ARG A 3 1.13 -3.75 9.34
C ARG A 3 0.41 -5.06 9.01
N THR A 4 0.31 -5.97 9.99
CA THR A 4 -0.35 -7.26 9.81
C THR A 4 -1.85 -7.08 9.56
N LEU A 5 -2.50 -6.19 10.32
CA LEU A 5 -3.91 -5.87 10.13
C LEU A 5 -4.17 -5.24 8.76
N LEU A 6 -3.36 -4.26 8.35
CA LEU A 6 -3.46 -3.62 7.04
C LEU A 6 -3.33 -4.65 5.91
N GLY A 7 -2.34 -5.55 5.98
CA GLY A 7 -2.19 -6.62 5.01
C GLY A 7 -3.41 -7.55 4.95
N ALA A 8 -3.99 -7.88 6.10
CA ALA A 8 -5.19 -8.73 6.19
C ALA A 8 -6.42 -8.04 5.60
N LEU A 9 -6.66 -6.76 5.92
CA LEU A 9 -7.76 -5.96 5.39
C LEU A 9 -7.65 -5.81 3.87
N LEU A 10 -6.46 -5.49 3.36
CA LEU A 10 -6.24 -5.40 1.91
C LEU A 10 -6.45 -6.75 1.22
N GLY A 11 -5.91 -7.83 1.77
CA GLY A 11 -6.14 -9.18 1.24
C GLY A 11 -7.63 -9.55 1.19
N GLN A 12 -8.39 -9.21 2.22
CA GLN A 12 -9.84 -9.39 2.25
C GLN A 12 -10.55 -8.54 1.20
N TYR A 13 -10.18 -7.27 1.06
CA TYR A 13 -10.71 -6.38 0.02
C TYR A 13 -10.46 -6.93 -1.38
N PHE A 14 -9.24 -7.41 -1.66
CA PHE A 14 -8.89 -8.00 -2.95
C PHE A 14 -9.75 -9.23 -3.25
N MET A 15 -9.98 -10.10 -2.26
CA MET A 15 -10.88 -11.25 -2.42
C MET A 15 -12.32 -10.82 -2.73
N LEU A 16 -12.88 -9.86 -1.97
CA LEU A 16 -14.24 -9.37 -2.16
C LEU A 16 -14.44 -8.74 -3.54
N LYS A 17 -13.48 -7.94 -4.00
CA LYS A 17 -13.51 -7.28 -5.31
C LYS A 17 -12.98 -8.13 -6.46
N ARG A 18 -12.61 -9.39 -6.20
CA ARG A 18 -12.03 -10.33 -7.18
C ARG A 18 -10.80 -9.77 -7.90
N ILE A 19 -10.00 -8.99 -7.18
CA ILE A 19 -8.75 -8.40 -7.68
C ILE A 19 -7.67 -9.47 -7.58
N ARG A 20 -7.02 -9.78 -8.71
CA ARG A 20 -5.86 -10.65 -8.74
C ARG A 20 -4.65 -9.90 -8.22
N PHE A 21 -3.92 -10.50 -7.29
CA PHE A 21 -2.73 -9.90 -6.72
C PHE A 21 -1.66 -10.94 -6.40
N VAL A 22 -0.41 -10.50 -6.40
CA VAL A 22 0.73 -11.20 -5.82
C VAL A 22 1.24 -10.33 -4.68
N SER A 23 1.18 -10.85 -3.45
CA SER A 23 1.83 -10.21 -2.30
C SER A 23 3.31 -10.51 -2.37
N THR A 24 4.12 -9.53 -2.73
CA THR A 24 5.55 -9.75 -2.95
C THR A 24 6.39 -9.51 -1.69
N GLY A 25 5.82 -8.87 -0.67
CA GLY A 25 6.44 -8.68 0.63
C GLY A 25 7.81 -8.03 0.51
N ALA A 26 8.86 -8.70 1.02
CA ALA A 26 10.27 -8.28 0.96
C ALA A 26 10.87 -8.33 -0.46
N TYR A 27 10.13 -7.89 -1.48
CA TYR A 27 10.55 -8.06 -2.86
C TYR A 27 11.72 -7.16 -3.18
N THR A 28 12.85 -7.80 -3.46
CA THR A 28 14.07 -7.14 -3.88
C THR A 28 13.90 -6.66 -5.31
N GLN A 29 13.52 -5.39 -5.50
CA GLN A 29 13.59 -4.77 -6.82
C GLN A 29 15.08 -4.52 -7.12
N SER A 30 15.63 -5.22 -8.12
CA SER A 30 17.04 -5.11 -8.48
C SER A 30 17.24 -4.16 -9.66
N LEU A 31 17.34 -2.85 -9.39
CA LEU A 31 17.89 -1.94 -10.38
C LEU A 31 19.41 -2.16 -10.49
N GLN A 32 19.82 -2.90 -11.54
CA GLN A 32 21.23 -3.14 -11.91
C GLN A 32 22.15 -3.53 -10.74
N GLY A 33 21.68 -4.33 -9.80
CA GLY A 33 22.47 -4.84 -8.66
C GLY A 33 22.86 -3.80 -7.60
N ARG A 34 22.32 -2.57 -7.62
CA ARG A 34 22.83 -1.45 -6.79
C ARG A 34 21.94 -0.99 -5.66
N THR A 35 20.64 -1.28 -5.64
CA THR A 35 19.77 -0.82 -4.54
C THR A 35 18.67 -1.83 -4.27
N LYS A 36 18.83 -2.60 -3.18
CA LYS A 36 17.72 -3.38 -2.61
C LYS A 36 16.92 -2.44 -1.74
N PHE A 37 15.66 -2.23 -2.10
CA PHE A 37 14.72 -1.46 -1.29
C PHE A 37 13.51 -2.32 -1.00
N GLN A 38 13.02 -2.26 0.24
CA GLN A 38 11.94 -3.09 0.73
C GLN A 38 10.91 -2.20 1.42
N SER A 39 9.67 -2.32 0.98
CA SER A 39 8.51 -1.74 1.64
C SER A 39 7.98 -2.67 2.74
N ASP A 40 7.11 -2.16 3.62
CA ASP A 40 6.45 -2.99 4.63
C ASP A 40 5.44 -3.95 4.00
N LEU A 41 4.70 -3.47 3.00
CA LEU A 41 3.82 -4.27 2.14
C LEU A 41 4.04 -3.87 0.68
N SER A 42 3.86 -4.81 -0.24
CA SER A 42 3.90 -4.57 -1.68
C SER A 42 2.98 -5.53 -2.42
N TYR A 43 2.37 -5.03 -3.48
CA TYR A 43 1.43 -5.76 -4.29
C TYR A 43 1.71 -5.54 -5.77
N ASN A 44 1.67 -6.64 -6.51
CA ASN A 44 1.59 -6.63 -7.96
C ASN A 44 0.18 -7.08 -8.34
N PHE A 45 -0.54 -6.27 -9.10
CA PHE A 45 -1.86 -6.61 -9.60
C PHE A 45 -1.75 -7.40 -10.90
N ASP A 46 -2.67 -8.36 -11.07
CA ASP A 46 -2.78 -9.34 -12.16
C ASP A 46 -1.68 -10.40 -12.26
N ARG A 47 -0.41 -10.01 -12.16
CA ARG A 47 0.74 -10.90 -12.33
C ARG A 47 1.95 -10.41 -11.55
N GLU A 48 2.95 -11.27 -11.39
CA GLU A 48 4.24 -10.85 -10.86
C GLU A 48 4.96 -9.88 -11.81
N LYS A 49 5.63 -8.89 -11.24
CA LYS A 49 6.33 -7.78 -11.88
C LYS A 49 7.61 -7.49 -11.10
N GLU A 50 8.64 -7.04 -11.80
CA GLU A 50 9.91 -6.64 -11.19
C GLU A 50 9.74 -5.40 -10.31
N ILE A 51 8.96 -4.42 -10.78
CA ILE A 51 8.59 -3.23 -10.03
C ILE A 51 7.17 -3.41 -9.52
N SER A 52 6.98 -3.24 -8.21
CA SER A 52 5.65 -3.36 -7.62
C SER A 52 4.73 -2.22 -7.98
N ASP A 53 3.45 -2.53 -8.17
CA ASP A 53 2.42 -1.57 -8.54
C ASP A 53 2.06 -0.65 -7.38
N LEU A 54 1.98 -1.23 -6.18
CA LEU A 54 1.68 -0.55 -4.93
C LEU A 54 2.69 -0.97 -3.86
N CYS A 55 3.36 0.00 -3.26
CA CYS A 55 4.17 -0.17 -2.05
C CYS A 55 3.54 0.59 -0.88
N ILE A 56 3.63 0.04 0.34
CA ILE A 56 3.09 0.67 1.54
C ILE A 56 4.15 0.65 2.65
N GLU A 57 4.29 1.78 3.33
CA GLU A 57 5.15 1.99 4.49
C GLU A 57 4.29 2.23 5.72
N VAL A 58 4.62 1.56 6.82
CA VAL A 58 3.89 1.64 8.08
C VAL A 58 4.80 2.25 9.14
N VAL A 59 4.44 3.44 9.63
CA VAL A 59 5.20 4.26 10.59
C VAL A 59 6.49 4.83 9.97
N VAL A 60 6.50 6.14 9.68
CA VAL A 60 7.70 6.85 9.24
C VAL A 60 8.06 7.96 10.21
N THR A 61 8.71 7.62 11.31
CA THR A 61 9.32 8.63 12.17
C THR A 61 10.50 9.28 11.44
N SER A 62 10.29 10.48 10.90
CA SER A 62 11.28 11.34 10.24
C SER A 62 12.02 10.73 9.01
N GLY A 63 11.36 10.71 7.84
CA GLY A 63 12.04 10.28 6.61
C GLY A 63 11.25 10.21 5.30
N ASN A 64 9.98 10.67 5.27
CA ASN A 64 9.07 10.50 4.11
C ASN A 64 9.70 10.93 2.77
N VAL A 65 10.38 12.08 2.72
CA VAL A 65 10.99 12.60 1.49
C VAL A 65 12.15 11.72 1.00
N ALA A 66 13.01 11.23 1.90
CA ALA A 66 14.14 10.38 1.53
C ALA A 66 13.70 8.99 1.07
N LYS A 67 12.61 8.45 1.63
CA LYS A 67 11.99 7.19 1.18
C LYS A 67 11.30 7.35 -0.18
N LEU A 68 10.51 8.41 -0.36
CA LEU A 68 9.85 8.71 -1.65
C LEU A 68 10.86 8.80 -2.80
N ARG A 69 12.03 9.42 -2.58
CA ARG A 69 13.09 9.48 -3.60
C ARG A 69 13.59 8.11 -4.04
N LYS A 70 13.66 7.12 -3.13
CA LYS A 70 14.07 5.76 -3.50
C LYS A 70 13.02 5.08 -4.37
N TYR A 71 11.74 5.21 -4.01
CA TYR A 71 10.64 4.70 -4.83
C TYR A 71 10.57 5.38 -6.21
N GLN A 72 10.88 6.66 -6.28
CA GLN A 72 10.93 7.43 -7.52
C GLN A 72 12.03 6.91 -8.45
N LEU A 73 13.22 6.62 -7.91
CA LEU A 73 14.32 6.01 -8.67
C LEU A 73 13.99 4.60 -9.17
N LEU A 74 13.12 3.88 -8.47
CA LEU A 74 12.61 2.56 -8.87
C LEU A 74 11.35 2.63 -9.73
N GLU A 75 10.85 3.83 -10.02
CA GLU A 75 9.64 4.08 -10.80
C GLU A 75 8.38 3.34 -10.28
N VAL A 76 8.25 3.18 -8.95
CA VAL A 76 7.07 2.55 -8.35
C VAL A 76 5.83 3.42 -8.62
N PRO A 77 4.76 2.90 -9.25
CA PRO A 77 3.62 3.72 -9.67
C PRO A 77 2.87 4.39 -8.50
N GLU A 78 2.70 3.68 -7.39
CA GLU A 78 1.93 4.15 -6.23
C GLU A 78 2.59 3.76 -4.90
N VAL A 79 2.68 4.72 -3.98
CA VAL A 79 3.25 4.53 -2.64
C VAL A 79 2.31 5.09 -1.59
N TRP A 80 2.01 4.30 -0.55
CA TRP A 80 1.23 4.72 0.61
C TRP A 80 2.09 4.84 1.86
N PHE A 81 1.76 5.82 2.69
CA PHE A 81 2.32 5.98 4.03
C PHE A 81 1.21 5.95 5.06
N TRP A 82 1.30 5.00 6.00
CA TRP A 82 0.49 5.00 7.22
C TRP A 82 1.23 5.72 8.34
N GLU A 83 0.72 6.87 8.76
CA GLU A 83 1.28 7.70 9.83
C GLU A 83 0.15 8.31 10.66
N GLU A 84 0.24 8.18 11.98
CA GLU A 84 -0.70 8.80 12.95
C GLU A 84 -2.20 8.60 12.62
N GLY A 85 -2.58 7.41 12.14
CA GLY A 85 -3.97 7.08 11.83
C GLY A 85 -4.42 7.49 10.43
N LYS A 86 -3.51 7.99 9.59
CA LYS A 86 -3.80 8.48 8.24
C LYS A 86 -2.97 7.78 7.18
N ILE A 87 -3.58 7.57 6.02
CA ILE A 87 -2.95 7.08 4.80
C ILE A 87 -2.74 8.25 3.86
N SER A 88 -1.47 8.55 3.56
CA SER A 88 -1.11 9.45 2.46
C SER A 88 -0.76 8.64 1.22
N ILE A 89 -1.41 8.93 0.10
CA ILE A 89 -1.18 8.26 -1.19
C ILE A 89 -0.35 9.18 -2.09
N PHE A 90 0.69 8.62 -2.69
CA PHE A 90 1.53 9.29 -3.68
C PHE A 90 1.55 8.47 -4.97
N CYS A 91 1.20 9.11 -6.09
CA CYS A 91 1.23 8.49 -7.41
C CYS A 91 2.34 9.14 -8.25
N LEU A 92 3.13 8.32 -8.93
CA LEU A 92 4.20 8.80 -9.80
C LEU A 92 3.58 9.39 -11.09
N ARG A 93 3.88 10.65 -11.39
CA ARG A 93 3.41 11.38 -12.57
C ARG A 93 4.59 12.06 -13.26
N SER A 94 4.84 11.75 -14.53
CA SER A 94 5.84 12.44 -15.36
C SER A 94 7.21 12.65 -14.67
N ALA A 95 7.63 11.65 -13.88
CA ALA A 95 8.85 11.57 -13.07
C ALA A 95 8.79 12.03 -11.60
N ASP A 96 7.73 12.70 -11.11
CA ASP A 96 7.62 13.09 -9.70
C ASP A 96 6.37 12.53 -9.01
N TYR A 97 6.43 12.34 -7.69
CA TYR A 97 5.28 11.93 -6.92
C TYR A 97 4.34 13.11 -6.65
N ALA A 98 3.06 12.92 -6.95
CA ALA A 98 1.99 13.82 -6.57
C ALA A 98 1.09 13.13 -5.53
N GLN A 99 0.71 13.86 -4.49
CA GLN A 99 -0.27 13.35 -3.52
C GLN A 99 -1.63 13.15 -4.22
N SER A 100 -2.29 12.05 -3.89
CA SER A 100 -3.61 11.69 -4.41
C SER A 100 -4.57 11.44 -3.25
N SER A 101 -5.86 11.74 -3.46
CA SER A 101 -6.93 11.40 -2.51
C SER A 101 -7.45 9.97 -2.71
N ASN A 102 -7.21 9.38 -3.88
CA ASN A 102 -7.65 8.03 -4.23
C ASN A 102 -6.49 7.19 -4.75
N SER A 103 -6.60 5.88 -4.56
CA SER A 103 -5.65 4.93 -5.12
C SER A 103 -5.78 4.86 -6.64
N LEU A 104 -4.64 4.72 -7.33
CA LEU A 104 -4.63 4.45 -8.76
C LEU A 104 -5.08 3.01 -9.03
N TRP A 105 -4.60 2.05 -8.23
CA TRP A 105 -4.89 0.63 -8.42
C TRP A 105 -6.16 0.14 -7.73
N LEU A 106 -6.60 0.82 -6.67
CA LEU A 106 -7.77 0.46 -5.87
C LEU A 106 -8.79 1.61 -5.83
N PRO A 107 -9.31 2.06 -6.98
CA PRO A 107 -10.13 3.28 -7.07
C PRO A 107 -11.43 3.20 -6.26
N ASP A 108 -11.96 2.00 -6.03
CA ASP A 108 -13.19 1.78 -5.27
C ASP A 108 -12.96 1.59 -3.76
N LEU A 109 -11.71 1.63 -3.30
CA LEU A 109 -11.36 1.52 -1.89
C LEU A 109 -11.39 2.89 -1.24
N TYR A 110 -12.40 3.13 -0.40
CA TYR A 110 -12.48 4.33 0.42
C TYR A 110 -11.39 4.29 1.50
N ILE A 111 -10.37 5.11 1.30
CA ILE A 111 -9.20 5.19 2.18
C ILE A 111 -9.59 5.56 3.60
N GLU A 112 -10.49 6.52 3.78
CA GLU A 112 -11.01 6.92 5.10
C GLU A 112 -11.66 5.75 5.86
N HIS A 113 -12.35 4.84 5.14
CA HIS A 113 -12.93 3.67 5.78
C HIS A 113 -11.86 2.64 6.16
N LEU A 114 -10.84 2.47 5.32
CA LEU A 114 -9.69 1.63 5.67
C LEU A 114 -8.98 2.17 6.91
N GLU A 115 -8.77 3.48 7.01
CA GLU A 115 -8.23 4.16 8.19
C GLU A 115 -9.09 3.88 9.44
N GLN A 116 -10.42 4.00 9.33
CA GLN A 116 -11.34 3.68 10.43
C GLN A 116 -11.20 2.23 10.90
N CYS A 117 -11.16 1.26 9.97
CA CYS A 117 -10.94 -0.14 10.32
C CYS A 117 -9.59 -0.36 11.02
N LEU A 118 -8.55 0.35 10.60
CA LEU A 118 -7.20 0.24 11.16
C LEU A 118 -7.08 0.82 12.58
N LEU A 119 -7.97 1.74 12.95
CA LEU A 119 -8.04 2.37 14.26
C LEU A 119 -8.96 1.61 15.24
N MET A 120 -9.62 0.55 14.81
CA MET A 120 -10.44 -0.29 15.70
C MET A 120 -9.56 -1.14 16.63
N ASP A 121 -9.95 -1.22 17.90
CA ASP A 121 -9.24 -2.04 18.91
C ASP A 121 -9.31 -3.55 18.60
N SER A 122 -10.42 -3.98 18.01
CA SER A 122 -10.71 -5.38 17.67
C SER A 122 -10.41 -5.66 16.20
N GLN A 123 -9.44 -6.54 15.94
CA GLN A 123 -9.11 -6.99 14.58
C GLN A 123 -10.30 -7.69 13.90
N LEU A 124 -11.11 -8.42 14.67
CA LEU A 124 -12.31 -9.06 14.15
C LEU A 124 -13.33 -8.02 13.68
N ASP A 125 -13.58 -6.99 14.49
CA ASP A 125 -14.54 -5.93 14.14
C ASP A 125 -14.06 -5.14 12.92
N ALA A 126 -12.75 -4.88 12.81
CA ALA A 126 -12.15 -4.27 11.63
C ALA A 126 -12.41 -5.08 10.35
N MET A 127 -12.18 -6.40 10.39
CA MET A 127 -12.43 -7.29 9.25
C MET A 127 -13.91 -7.41 8.89
N LEU A 128 -14.80 -7.41 9.89
CA LEU A 128 -16.24 -7.46 9.69
C LEU A 128 -16.76 -6.14 9.07
N ALA A 129 -16.32 -5.00 9.59
CA ALA A 129 -16.69 -3.68 9.08
C ALA A 129 -16.23 -3.49 7.63
N LEU A 130 -15.01 -3.92 7.30
CA LEU A 130 -14.53 -3.92 5.92
C LEU A 130 -15.41 -4.80 5.03
N ALA A 131 -15.73 -6.02 5.47
CA ALA A 131 -16.57 -6.92 4.70
C ALA A 131 -17.96 -6.32 4.43
N ASP A 132 -18.58 -5.73 5.44
CA ASP A 132 -19.92 -5.16 5.33
C ASP A 132 -20.01 -4.07 4.25
N LYS A 133 -18.99 -3.20 4.18
CA LYS A 133 -18.96 -2.11 3.18
C LYS A 133 -18.69 -2.60 1.75
N TYR A 134 -17.91 -3.66 1.58
CA TYR A 134 -17.36 -4.03 0.26
C TYR A 134 -17.87 -5.36 -0.32
N LYS A 135 -18.73 -6.08 0.40
CA LYS A 135 -19.50 -7.23 -0.10
C LYS A 135 -20.34 -6.91 -1.34
#